data_AF-A0A7V0S1N4-F1
#
_entry.id   AF-A0A7V0S1N4-F1
#
_cell.length_a   1.000
_cell.length_b   1.000
_cell.length_c   1.000
_cell.angle_alpha   90.00
_cell.angle_beta   90.00
_cell.angle_gamma   90.00
#
_symmetry.space_group_name_H-M   'P 1'
#
loop_
_entity.id
_entity.type
_entity.pdbx_description
1 polymer ?
#
loop_
_entity_poly.entity_id
_entity_poly.type
_entity_poly.pdbx_seq_one_letter_code
_entity_poly.pdbx_strand_id
1 'polypeptide(L)'
;MQKVLAQILSALFHPLIMPTVGVLAIFLTSSHIFIIPHEAQRVILIIVAINTLALPMLMVPLFYKLGIIKSIRMEGHRERIIPLAFTLIPYVFSYYFLNRLPILSEISLFMLGAIIAVAIALIVSIWWKVSIHMVGIGGIFGLLYALSI
;
A
#
# COMPACT_ATOMS: atom_id res chain seq x y z
N MET A 1 -26.26 -7.49 11.31
CA MET A 1 -25.33 -6.63 12.10
C MET A 1 -23.86 -7.03 11.93
N GLN A 2 -23.46 -8.28 12.21
CA GLN A 2 -22.05 -8.71 12.11
C GLN A 2 -21.42 -8.60 10.71
N LYS A 3 -22.17 -8.89 9.63
CA LYS A 3 -21.67 -8.79 8.25
C LYS A 3 -21.30 -7.36 7.82
N VAL A 4 -22.07 -6.38 8.27
CA VAL A 4 -21.84 -4.96 7.92
C VAL A 4 -20.58 -4.45 8.61
N LEU A 5 -20.41 -4.76 9.91
CA LEU A 5 -19.21 -4.41 10.65
C LEU A 5 -17.94 -5.01 10.01
N ALA A 6 -17.99 -6.29 9.62
CA ALA A 6 -16.86 -6.95 8.95
C ALA A 6 -16.50 -6.29 7.61
N GLN A 7 -17.49 -5.87 6.81
CA GLN A 7 -17.25 -5.17 5.55
C GLN A 7 -16.63 -3.80 5.76
N ILE A 8 -17.10 -3.05 6.77
CA ILE A 8 -16.54 -1.74 7.12
C ILE A 8 -15.07 -1.90 7.55
N LEU A 9 -14.79 -2.85 8.44
CA LEU A 9 -13.42 -3.11 8.89
C LEU A 9 -12.52 -3.56 7.73
N SER A 10 -12.98 -4.44 6.84
CA SER A 10 -12.20 -4.81 5.64
C SER A 10 -11.95 -3.63 4.71
N ALA A 11 -12.88 -2.70 4.58
CA ALA A 11 -12.71 -1.51 3.76
C ALA A 11 -11.71 -0.53 4.39
N LEU A 12 -11.81 -0.27 5.69
CA LEU A 12 -10.89 0.62 6.41
C LEU A 12 -9.47 0.07 6.46
N PHE A 13 -9.33 -1.24 6.68
CA PHE A 13 -8.04 -1.92 6.78
C PHE A 13 -7.60 -2.55 5.45
N HIS A 14 -8.04 -1.98 4.32
CA HIS A 14 -7.67 -2.51 3.02
C HIS A 14 -6.15 -2.35 2.78
N PRO A 15 -5.42 -3.38 2.29
CA PRO A 15 -3.96 -3.34 2.15
C PRO A 15 -3.45 -2.18 1.32
N LEU A 16 -4.19 -1.80 0.28
CA LEU A 16 -3.84 -0.70 -0.62
C LEU A 16 -3.92 0.69 0.05
N ILE A 17 -4.69 0.82 1.14
CA ILE A 17 -4.80 2.05 1.94
C ILE A 17 -3.61 2.18 2.90
N MET A 18 -2.99 1.05 3.30
CA MET A 18 -1.95 1.01 4.34
C MET A 18 -0.76 1.92 4.05
N PRO A 19 -0.19 2.01 2.83
CA PRO A 19 0.90 2.95 2.59
C PRO A 19 0.49 4.41 2.80
N THR A 20 -0.73 4.80 2.40
CA THR A 20 -1.22 6.16 2.64
C THR A 20 -1.39 6.45 4.13
N VAL A 21 -1.91 5.48 4.89
CA VAL A 21 -2.02 5.58 6.35
C VAL A 21 -0.65 5.67 7.01
N GLY A 22 0.33 4.91 6.54
CA GLY A 22 1.71 4.98 7.06
C GLY A 22 2.35 6.35 6.81
N VAL A 23 2.18 6.91 5.61
CA VAL A 23 2.66 8.27 5.31
C VAL A 23 1.97 9.32 6.17
N LEU A 24 0.65 9.18 6.41
CA LEU A 24 -0.06 10.04 7.35
C LEU A 24 0.48 9.91 8.78
N ALA A 25 0.76 8.69 9.24
CA ALA A 25 1.34 8.47 10.56
C ALA A 25 2.70 9.16 10.69
N ILE A 26 3.58 9.02 9.68
CA ILE A 26 4.88 9.71 9.63
C ILE A 26 4.68 11.23 9.77
N PHE A 27 3.77 11.84 9.00
CA PHE A 27 3.48 13.27 9.08
C PHE A 27 2.98 13.74 10.46
N LEU A 28 2.29 12.88 11.21
CA LEU A 28 1.76 13.21 12.52
C LEU A 28 2.77 13.04 13.66
N THR A 29 3.81 12.22 13.48
CA THR A 29 4.72 11.83 14.58
C THR A 29 6.15 12.31 14.40
N SER A 30 6.64 12.46 13.16
CA SER A 30 8.05 12.78 12.93
C SER A 30 8.34 14.26 13.12
N SER A 31 9.29 14.53 14.02
CA SER A 31 9.69 15.88 14.44
C SER A 31 10.42 16.69 13.36
N HIS A 32 10.88 16.05 12.28
CA HIS A 32 11.60 16.72 11.20
C HIS A 32 10.67 17.30 10.13
N ILE A 33 9.37 17.00 10.19
CA ILE A 33 8.38 17.32 9.15
C ILE A 33 7.74 18.69 9.36
N PHE A 34 7.97 19.35 10.50
CA PHE A 34 7.49 20.73 10.73
C PHE A 34 7.99 21.75 9.68
N ILE A 35 9.02 21.40 8.92
CA ILE A 35 9.60 22.23 7.85
C ILE A 35 8.79 22.10 6.54
N ILE A 36 8.01 21.03 6.35
CA ILE A 36 7.24 20.79 5.12
C ILE A 36 5.89 21.51 5.21
N PRO A 37 5.57 22.44 4.29
CA PRO A 37 4.28 23.12 4.26
C PRO A 37 3.10 22.13 4.16
N HIS A 38 1.97 22.45 4.80
CA HIS A 38 0.78 21.59 4.81
C HIS A 38 0.25 21.30 3.39
N GLU A 39 0.41 22.24 2.46
CA GLU A 39 0.06 22.08 1.05
C GLU A 39 0.90 20.97 0.40
N ALA A 40 2.22 20.95 0.68
CA ALA A 40 3.12 19.93 0.16
C ALA A 40 2.81 18.55 0.77
N GLN A 41 2.53 18.47 2.08
CA GLN A 41 2.10 17.23 2.73
C GLN A 41 0.83 16.66 2.08
N ARG A 42 -0.15 17.54 1.78
CA ARG A 42 -1.39 17.14 1.10
C ARG A 42 -1.12 16.60 -0.31
N VAL A 43 -0.26 17.25 -1.08
CA VAL A 43 0.13 16.77 -2.41
C VAL A 43 0.81 15.41 -2.32
N ILE A 44 1.71 15.22 -1.37
CA ILE A 44 2.40 13.93 -1.14
C ILE A 44 1.38 12.84 -0.81
N LEU A 45 0.45 13.08 0.12
CA LEU A 45 -0.61 12.13 0.46
C LEU A 45 -1.45 11.75 -0.76
N ILE A 46 -1.82 12.72 -1.60
CA ILE A 46 -2.58 12.48 -2.83
C ILE A 46 -1.77 11.62 -3.80
N ILE A 47 -0.49 11.93 -4.02
CA ILE A 47 0.38 11.16 -4.92
C ILE A 47 0.52 9.72 -4.43
N VAL A 48 0.76 9.52 -3.13
CA VAL A 48 0.87 8.18 -2.53
C VAL A 48 -0.47 7.45 -2.66
N ALA A 49 -1.59 8.08 -2.30
CA ALA A 49 -2.92 7.46 -2.40
C ALA A 49 -3.29 7.08 -3.84
N ILE A 50 -2.98 7.92 -4.83
CA ILE A 50 -3.23 7.59 -6.23
C ILE A 50 -2.43 6.34 -6.64
N ASN A 51 -1.15 6.30 -6.28
CA ASN A 51 -0.26 5.20 -6.67
C ASN A 51 -0.52 3.91 -5.90
N THR A 52 -0.81 4.00 -4.60
CA THR A 52 -0.92 2.81 -3.76
C THR A 52 -2.34 2.28 -3.64
N LEU A 53 -3.34 3.15 -3.78
CA LEU A 53 -4.76 2.82 -3.67
C LEU A 53 -5.50 2.88 -4.99
N ALA A 54 -5.60 4.07 -5.59
CA ALA A 54 -6.51 4.29 -6.71
C ALA A 54 -6.11 3.45 -7.94
N LEU A 55 -4.85 3.53 -8.36
CA LEU A 55 -4.37 2.82 -9.56
C LEU A 55 -4.49 1.29 -9.42
N PRO A 56 -4.00 0.64 -8.35
CA PRO A 56 -4.15 -0.81 -8.21
C PRO A 56 -5.63 -1.23 -8.10
N MET A 57 -6.45 -0.47 -7.38
CA MET A 57 -7.88 -0.79 -7.19
C MET A 57 -8.68 -0.67 -8.49
N LEU A 58 -8.40 0.34 -9.31
CA LEU A 58 -9.03 0.54 -10.61
C LEU A 58 -8.71 -0.59 -11.61
N MET A 59 -7.54 -1.24 -11.47
CA MET A 59 -7.18 -2.35 -12.35
C MET A 59 -7.90 -3.67 -12.03
N VAL A 60 -8.39 -3.87 -10.80
CA VAL A 60 -9.03 -5.14 -10.42
C VAL A 60 -10.27 -5.44 -11.29
N PRO A 61 -11.23 -4.52 -11.49
CA PRO A 61 -12.37 -4.75 -12.39
C PRO A 61 -11.94 -4.94 -13.85
N LEU A 62 -10.87 -4.27 -14.29
CA LEU A 62 -10.34 -4.43 -15.64
C LEU A 62 -9.79 -5.84 -15.85
N PHE A 63 -8.95 -6.33 -14.93
CA PHE A 63 -8.44 -7.70 -14.97
C PHE A 63 -9.55 -8.75 -14.93
N TYR A 64 -10.63 -8.49 -14.19
CA TYR A 64 -11.80 -9.37 -14.18
C TYR A 64 -12.49 -9.39 -15.55
N LYS A 65 -12.74 -8.23 -16.16
CA LYS A 65 -13.35 -8.12 -17.49
C LYS A 65 -12.49 -8.74 -18.60
N LEU A 66 -11.16 -8.67 -18.47
CA LEU A 66 -10.22 -9.28 -19.41
C LEU A 66 -10.03 -10.79 -19.19
N GLY A 67 -10.68 -11.40 -18.19
CA GLY A 67 -10.55 -12.82 -17.88
C GLY A 67 -9.21 -13.21 -17.23
N ILE A 68 -8.41 -12.24 -16.80
CA ILE A 68 -7.12 -12.46 -16.12
C ILE A 68 -7.35 -13.00 -14.70
N ILE A 69 -8.37 -12.49 -14.02
CA ILE A 69 -8.84 -13.02 -12.73
C ILE A 69 -10.27 -13.54 -12.87
N LYS A 70 -10.60 -14.63 -12.18
CA LYS A 70 -11.93 -15.27 -12.25
C LYS A 70 -12.92 -14.67 -11.26
N SER A 71 -12.42 -14.00 -10.22
CA SER A 71 -13.23 -13.34 -9.20
C SER A 71 -12.52 -12.10 -8.65
N ILE A 72 -13.27 -11.06 -8.28
CA ILE A 72 -12.72 -9.86 -7.63
C ILE A 72 -12.03 -10.22 -6.30
N ARG A 73 -12.51 -11.27 -5.62
CA ARG A 73 -11.94 -11.75 -4.35
C ARG A 73 -10.66 -12.57 -4.54
N MET A 74 -10.31 -12.92 -5.78
CA MET A 74 -9.12 -13.72 -6.13
C MET A 74 -9.01 -14.96 -5.26
N GLU A 75 -9.94 -15.91 -5.46
CA GLU A 75 -10.05 -17.11 -4.64
C GLU A 75 -8.82 -18.03 -4.76
N GLY A 76 -8.20 -18.13 -5.94
CA GLY A 76 -6.93 -18.81 -6.15
C GLY A 76 -5.70 -17.96 -5.83
N HIS A 77 -4.61 -18.59 -5.39
CA HIS A 77 -3.32 -17.90 -5.18
C HIS A 77 -2.75 -17.36 -6.50
N ARG A 78 -2.88 -18.12 -7.60
CA ARG A 78 -2.41 -17.71 -8.94
C ARG A 78 -3.11 -16.46 -9.49
N GLU A 79 -4.38 -16.26 -9.14
CA GLU A 79 -5.14 -15.06 -9.56
C GLU A 79 -4.56 -13.77 -8.98
N ARG A 80 -3.73 -13.84 -7.93
CA ARG A 80 -3.12 -12.68 -7.26
C ARG A 80 -1.81 -12.24 -7.89
N ILE A 81 -1.18 -13.09 -8.72
CA ILE A 81 0.14 -12.83 -9.28
C ILE A 81 0.11 -11.57 -10.17
N ILE A 82 -0.81 -11.51 -11.13
CA ILE A 82 -0.90 -10.35 -12.03
C ILE A 82 -1.32 -9.07 -11.29
N PRO A 83 -2.35 -9.07 -10.41
CA PRO A 83 -2.68 -7.91 -9.59
C PRO A 83 -1.53 -7.41 -8.71
N LEU A 84 -0.79 -8.30 -8.04
CA LEU A 84 0.35 -7.93 -7.20
C LEU A 84 1.53 -7.41 -8.02
N ALA A 85 1.84 -8.04 -9.15
CA ALA A 85 2.87 -7.56 -10.07
C ALA A 85 2.54 -6.17 -10.63
N PHE A 86 1.28 -5.93 -11.01
CA PHE A 86 0.83 -4.61 -11.40
C PHE A 86 0.97 -3.60 -10.25
N THR A 87 0.59 -3.98 -9.03
CA THR A 87 0.67 -3.11 -7.84
C THR A 87 2.10 -2.62 -7.56
N LEU A 88 3.13 -3.42 -7.85
CA LEU A 88 4.52 -3.01 -7.69
C LEU A 88 4.90 -1.81 -8.57
N ILE A 89 4.33 -1.69 -9.77
CA ILE A 89 4.70 -0.65 -10.73
C ILE A 89 4.43 0.77 -10.17
N PRO A 90 3.19 1.15 -9.78
CA PRO A 90 2.94 2.46 -9.21
C PRO A 90 3.59 2.64 -7.84
N TYR A 91 3.81 1.58 -7.06
CA TYR A 91 4.58 1.68 -5.80
C TYR A 91 6.02 2.11 -6.07
N VAL A 92 6.69 1.50 -7.06
CA VAL A 92 8.05 1.88 -7.48
C VAL A 92 8.07 3.31 -8.02
N PHE A 93 7.08 3.73 -8.80
CA PHE A 93 6.97 5.12 -9.23
C PHE A 93 6.82 6.10 -8.06
N SER A 94 6.01 5.75 -7.07
CA SER A 94 5.86 6.56 -5.86
C SER A 94 7.17 6.68 -5.10
N TYR A 95 7.88 5.57 -4.87
CA TYR A 95 9.22 5.57 -4.26
C TYR A 95 10.21 6.43 -5.05
N TYR A 96 10.28 6.25 -6.37
CA TYR A 96 11.18 7.02 -7.22
C TYR A 96 10.93 8.52 -7.11
N PHE A 97 9.67 8.96 -7.13
CA PHE A 97 9.31 10.37 -6.99
C PHE A 97 9.68 10.92 -5.61
N LEU A 98 9.35 10.18 -4.54
CA LEU A 98 9.63 10.60 -3.16
C LEU A 98 11.13 10.70 -2.89
N ASN A 99 11.93 9.77 -3.43
CA ASN A 99 13.38 9.74 -3.24
C ASN A 99 14.12 10.90 -3.95
N ARG A 100 13.43 11.67 -4.81
CA ARG A 100 13.96 12.92 -5.38
C ARG A 100 13.88 14.11 -4.41
N LEU A 101 13.19 13.95 -3.28
CA LEU A 101 13.01 14.99 -2.27
C LEU A 101 13.72 14.55 -0.99
N PRO A 102 14.96 15.03 -0.71
CA PRO A 102 15.75 14.56 0.44
C PRO A 102 15.04 14.70 1.79
N ILE A 103 14.17 15.69 1.93
CA ILE A 103 13.37 15.92 3.14
C ILE A 103 12.31 14.83 3.40
N LEU A 104 12.07 13.94 2.42
CA LEU A 104 11.10 12.83 2.51
C LEU A 104 11.80 11.47 2.64
N SER A 105 13.01 11.43 3.21
CA SER A 105 13.80 10.19 3.34
C SER A 105 13.07 9.09 4.11
N GLU A 106 12.39 9.42 5.22
CA GLU A 106 11.59 8.49 6.02
C GLU A 106 10.43 7.89 5.22
N ILE A 107 9.70 8.75 4.49
CA ILE A 107 8.57 8.32 3.64
C ILE A 107 9.07 7.44 2.49
N SER A 108 10.23 7.78 1.90
CA SER A 108 10.85 7.00 0.84
C SER A 108 11.30 5.63 1.34
N LEU A 109 11.92 5.55 2.52
CA LEU A 109 12.31 4.29 3.16
C LEU A 109 11.09 3.41 3.50
N PHE A 110 10.02 4.02 4.02
CA PHE A 110 8.77 3.31 4.26
C PHE A 110 8.17 2.75 2.96
N MET A 111 8.15 3.54 1.89
CA MET A 111 7.69 3.07 0.58
C MET A 111 8.57 1.96 0.00
N LEU A 112 9.88 2.00 0.21
CA LEU A 112 10.77 0.90 -0.15
C LEU A 112 10.42 -0.39 0.62
N GLY A 113 10.17 -0.27 1.92
CA GLY A 113 9.68 -1.38 2.74
C GLY A 113 8.37 -1.97 2.21
N ALA A 114 7.43 -1.12 1.82
CA ALA A 114 6.17 -1.54 1.20
C ALA A 114 6.38 -2.28 -0.14
N ILE A 115 7.28 -1.79 -1.00
CA ILE A 115 7.66 -2.46 -2.25
C ILE A 115 8.22 -3.86 -1.96
N ILE A 116 9.16 -3.97 -1.01
CA ILE A 116 9.76 -5.26 -0.63
C ILE A 116 8.69 -6.21 -0.10
N ALA A 117 7.79 -5.73 0.78
CA ALA A 117 6.72 -6.54 1.32
C ALA A 117 5.76 -7.06 0.24
N VAL A 118 5.36 -6.21 -0.72
CA VAL A 118 4.52 -6.62 -1.86
C VAL A 118 5.27 -7.58 -2.78
N ALA A 119 6.57 -7.38 -3.02
CA ALA A 119 7.39 -8.26 -3.83
C ALA A 119 7.53 -9.65 -3.20
N ILE A 120 7.75 -9.73 -1.88
CA ILE A 120 7.74 -10.99 -1.13
C ILE A 120 6.35 -11.63 -1.22
N ALA A 121 5.28 -10.87 -1.03
CA ALA A 121 3.91 -11.39 -1.14
C ALA A 121 3.62 -11.93 -2.54
N LEU A 122 4.11 -11.29 -3.61
CA LEU A 122 4.02 -11.76 -4.99
C LEU A 122 4.74 -13.08 -5.18
N ILE A 123 6.01 -13.17 -4.75
CA ILE A 123 6.82 -14.39 -4.88
C ILE A 123 6.15 -15.54 -4.14
N VAL A 124 5.76 -15.35 -2.88
CA VAL A 124 5.12 -16.40 -2.09
C VAL A 124 3.74 -16.78 -2.66
N SER A 125 3.02 -15.84 -3.30
CA SER A 125 1.74 -16.10 -3.97
C SER A 125 1.81 -17.09 -5.14
N ILE A 126 3.01 -17.43 -5.61
CA ILE A 126 3.22 -18.50 -6.60
C ILE A 126 2.86 -19.86 -6.02
N TRP A 127 3.09 -20.09 -4.72
CA TRP A 127 2.85 -21.37 -4.05
C TRP A 127 1.72 -21.34 -3.02
N TRP A 128 1.49 -20.18 -2.37
CA TRP A 128 0.59 -20.08 -1.22
C TRP A 128 -0.29 -18.82 -1.31
N LYS A 129 -1.57 -18.92 -0.94
CA LYS A 129 -2.48 -17.75 -0.83
C LYS A 129 -2.17 -16.86 0.39
N VAL A 130 -1.18 -15.98 0.29
CA VAL A 130 -0.74 -15.10 1.41
C VAL A 130 -1.84 -14.12 1.82
N SER A 131 -1.98 -13.83 3.11
CA SER A 131 -2.91 -12.80 3.59
C SER A 131 -2.35 -11.39 3.36
N ILE A 132 -2.75 -10.75 2.26
CA ILE A 132 -2.34 -9.38 1.93
C ILE A 132 -2.78 -8.34 2.99
N HIS A 133 -3.86 -8.60 3.73
CA HIS A 133 -4.27 -7.75 4.85
C HIS A 133 -3.26 -7.79 5.99
N MET A 134 -2.76 -8.99 6.31
CA MET A 134 -1.71 -9.14 7.33
C MET A 134 -0.37 -8.53 6.89
N VAL A 135 -0.04 -8.59 5.59
CA VAL A 135 1.14 -7.89 5.06
C VAL A 135 1.02 -6.38 5.28
N GLY A 136 -0.13 -5.79 4.96
CA GLY A 136 -0.38 -4.36 5.15
C GLY A 136 -0.37 -3.94 6.63
N ILE A 137 -1.08 -4.69 7.49
CA ILE A 137 -1.12 -4.42 8.94
C ILE A 137 0.27 -4.59 9.56
N GLY A 138 1.00 -5.65 9.20
CA GLY A 138 2.37 -5.87 9.65
C GLY A 138 3.32 -4.75 9.22
N GLY A 139 3.13 -4.20 8.02
CA GLY A 139 3.86 -3.03 7.53
C GLY A 139 3.62 -1.78 8.38
N ILE A 140 2.35 -1.50 8.73
CA ILE A 140 2.01 -0.40 9.65
C ILE A 140 2.59 -0.63 11.04
N PHE A 141 2.48 -1.84 11.57
CA PHE A 141 3.05 -2.18 12.87
C PHE A 141 4.57 -1.96 12.90
N GLY A 142 5.29 -2.43 11.89
CA GLY A 142 6.73 -2.21 11.76
C GLY A 142 7.10 -0.73 11.66
N LEU A 143 6.31 0.05 10.92
CA LEU A 143 6.48 1.51 10.87
C LEU A 143 6.29 2.15 12.24
N LEU A 144 5.20 1.86 12.95
CA LEU A 144 4.92 2.45 14.26
C LEU A 144 6.00 2.09 15.28
N TYR A 145 6.51 0.86 15.23
CA TYR A 145 7.65 0.45 16.05
C TYR A 145 8.90 1.29 15.73
N ALA A 146 9.23 1.46 14.44
CA ALA A 146 10.37 2.26 14.01
C ALA A 146 10.25 3.75 14.40
N LEU A 147 9.04 4.29 14.47
CA LEU A 147 8.78 5.67 14.90
C LEU A 147 8.77 5.83 16.43
N SER A 148 8.77 4.72 17.18
CA SER A 148 8.72 4.72 18.66
C SER A 148 10.08 4.61 19.34
N ILE A 149 11.12 4.22 18.59
CA ILE A 149 12.50 4.07 19.06
C ILE A 149 13.35 5.28 18.70
#